data_AF-A0A7C7A7B7-F1
#
_entry.id   AF-A0A7C7A7B7-F1
#
_cell.length_a   1.000
_cell.length_b   1.000
_cell.length_c   1.000
_cell.angle_alpha   90.00
_cell.angle_beta   90.00
_cell.angle_gamma   90.00
#
_symmetry.space_group_name_H-M   'P 1'
#
loop_
_entity.id
_entity.type
_entity.pdbx_description
1 polymer ?
#
loop_
_entity_poly.entity_id
_entity_poly.type
_entity_poly.pdbx_seq_one_letter_code
_entity_poly.pdbx_strand_id
1 'polypeptide(L)' 'GKFSGLKQVEEILKGIKGIEFVHLGEKDVVRHKLVQHIIKAYEKYEEENMGESNFFD' A
#
# COMPACT_ATOMS: atom_id res chain seq x y z
N GLY A 1 1.72 13.96 -12.65
CA GLY A 1 1.40 12.86 -11.74
C GLY A 1 -0.03 12.45 -11.96
N LYS A 2 -0.29 11.15 -12.09
CA LYS A 2 -1.65 10.61 -12.21
C LYS A 2 -2.26 10.58 -10.82
N PHE A 3 -3.45 11.15 -10.65
CA PHE A 3 -4.15 11.11 -9.36
C PHE A 3 -4.65 9.68 -9.10
N SER A 4 -4.46 9.19 -7.87
CA SER A 4 -5.02 7.90 -7.44
C SER A 4 -6.52 8.03 -7.24
N GLY A 5 -7.30 7.33 -8.06
CA GLY A 5 -8.76 7.32 -7.95
C GLY A 5 -9.27 6.78 -6.61
N LEU A 6 -8.57 5.81 -6.02
CA LEU A 6 -8.95 5.25 -4.72
C LEU A 6 -8.81 6.28 -3.60
N LYS A 7 -7.69 7.02 -3.56
CA LYS A 7 -7.50 8.12 -2.59
C LYS A 7 -8.56 9.21 -2.77
N GLN A 8 -8.92 9.51 -4.01
CA GLN A 8 -9.96 10.50 -4.29
C GLN A 8 -11.34 10.06 -3.80
N VAL A 9 -11.71 8.80 -4.01
CA VAL A 9 -13.00 8.24 -3.55
C VAL A 9 -13.07 8.19 -2.02
N GLU A 10 -11.97 7.87 -1.35
CA GLU A 10 -11.89 7.87 0.12
C GLU A 10 -12.22 9.25 0.71
N GLU A 11 -11.65 10.32 0.15
CA GLU A 11 -11.96 11.68 0.58
C GLU A 11 -13.41 12.10 0.25
N ILE A 12 -13.94 11.70 -0.91
CA ILE A 12 -15.31 12.04 -1.33
C ILE A 12 -16.36 11.38 -0.43
N LEU A 13 -16.14 10.13 -0.01
CA LEU A 13 -17.10 9.34 0.76
C LEU A 13 -16.92 9.48 2.27
N LYS A 14 -15.95 10.29 2.72
CA LYS A 14 -15.65 10.53 4.12
C LYS A 14 -16.87 11.10 4.86
N GLY A 15 -17.30 10.41 5.91
CA GLY A 15 -18.42 10.83 6.76
C GLY A 15 -19.81 10.39 6.29
N ILE A 16 -19.93 9.64 5.20
CA ILE A 16 -21.20 9.03 4.80
C ILE A 16 -21.55 7.91 5.78
N LYS A 17 -22.68 8.06 6.49
CA LYS A 17 -23.16 7.05 7.44
C LYS A 17 -23.38 5.70 6.74
N GLY A 18 -22.73 4.66 7.23
CA GLY A 18 -22.82 3.30 6.68
C GLY A 18 -21.69 2.92 5.72
N ILE A 19 -20.73 3.82 5.47
CA ILE A 19 -19.50 3.55 4.72
C ILE A 19 -18.31 3.77 5.67
N GLU A 20 -17.38 2.83 5.69
CA GLU A 20 -16.15 2.88 6.49
C GLU A 20 -14.97 2.43 5.63
N PHE A 21 -13.82 3.09 5.79
CA PHE A 21 -12.58 2.73 5.08
C PHE A 21 -11.62 2.03 6.05
N VAL A 22 -11.43 0.73 5.85
CA VAL A 22 -10.55 -0.09 6.70
C VAL A 22 -9.16 -0.20 6.07
N HIS A 23 -8.16 0.29 6.79
CA HIS A 23 -6.76 0.22 6.38
C HIS A 23 -6.10 -0.99 7.05
N LEU A 24 -5.74 -1.98 6.24
CA LEU A 24 -5.05 -3.19 6.72
C LEU A 24 -3.55 -2.96 6.74
N GLY A 25 -2.91 -3.29 7.85
CA GLY A 25 -1.46 -3.31 7.99
C GLY A 25 -0.88 -4.70 7.79
N GLU A 26 0.45 -4.80 7.91
CA GLU A 26 1.16 -6.08 7.81
C GLU A 26 0.65 -7.15 8.78
N LYS A 27 0.25 -6.73 9.99
CA LYS A 27 -0.24 -7.63 11.04
C LYS A 27 -1.59 -8.25 10.73
N ASP A 28 -2.38 -7.62 9.85
CA ASP A 28 -3.73 -8.07 9.50
C ASP A 28 -3.70 -9.14 8.39
N VAL A 29 -2.53 -9.39 7.78
CA VAL A 29 -2.38 -10.33 6.67
C VAL A 29 -1.57 -11.55 7.09
N VAL A 30 -2.25 -12.70 7.16
CA VAL A 30 -1.56 -13.99 7.33
C VAL A 30 -0.93 -14.39 6.00
N ARG A 31 0.40 -14.27 5.93
CA ARG A 31 1.20 -14.69 4.78
C ARG A 31 2.04 -15.90 5.13
N HIS A 32 2.27 -16.75 4.15
CA HIS A 32 3.27 -17.81 4.29
C HIS A 32 4.66 -17.19 4.54
N LYS A 33 5.48 -17.80 5.40
CA LYS A 33 6.80 -17.26 5.82
C LYS A 33 7.71 -16.88 4.64
N LEU A 34 7.71 -17.71 3.59
CA LEU A 34 8.50 -17.44 2.38
C LEU A 34 8.06 -16.14 1.68
N VAL A 35 6.75 -15.90 1.60
CA VAL A 35 6.21 -14.69 0.95
C VAL A 35 6.58 -13.45 1.76
N GLN A 36 6.55 -13.53 3.10
CA GLN A 36 7.01 -12.43 3.96
C GLN A 36 8.50 -12.10 3.73
N HIS A 37 9.35 -13.12 3.58
CA HIS A 37 10.77 -12.90 3.30
C HIS A 37 11.00 -12.27 1.92
N ILE A 38 10.24 -12.68 0.91
CA ILE A 38 10.32 -12.07 -0.42
C ILE A 38 9.95 -10.59 -0.35
N ILE A 39 8.83 -10.23 0.30
CA ILE A 39 8.39 -8.83 0.43
C ILE A 39 9.48 -7.98 1.10
N LYS A 40 10.02 -8.42 2.23
CA LYS A 40 11.09 -7.71 2.95
C LYS A 40 12.36 -7.51 2.12
N ALA A 41 12.70 -8.48 1.27
CA ALA A 41 13.85 -8.35 0.39
C ALA A 41 13.65 -7.25 -0.66
N TYR A 42 12.43 -7.11 -1.19
CA TYR A 42 12.07 -6.04 -2.11
C TYR A 42 12.02 -4.67 -1.42
N GLU A 43 11.42 -4.58 -0.22
CA GLU A 43 11.40 -3.32 0.55
C GLU A 43 12.82 -2.80 0.81
N LYS A 44 13.72 -3.66 1.27
CA LYS A 44 15.13 -3.31 1.47
C LYS A 44 15.81 -2.87 0.17
N TYR A 45 15.53 -3.58 -0.92
CA TYR A 45 16.05 -3.20 -2.24
C TYR A 45 15.54 -1.81 -2.64
N GLU A 46 14.26 -1.50 -2.48
CA GLU A 46 13.71 -0.19 -2.81
C GLU A 46 14.27 0.94 -1.92
N GLU A 47 14.47 0.70 -0.62
CA GLU A 47 15.12 1.68 0.27
C GLU A 47 16.56 2.00 -0.16
N GLU A 48 17.32 0.99 -0.58
CA GLU A 48 18.68 1.15 -1.09
C GLU A 48 18.72 1.80 -2.48
N ASN A 49 17.66 1.63 -3.28
CA ASN A 49 17.55 2.12 -4.66
C ASN A 49 16.61 3.31 -4.82
N MET A 50 16.15 3.95 -3.74
CA MET A 50 15.22 5.11 -3.74
C MET A 50 15.78 6.38 -4.44
N GLY A 51 16.98 6.31 -5.03
CA GLY A 51 17.50 7.27 -6.00
C GLY A 51 17.03 7.07 -7.45
N GLU A 52 16.40 5.94 -7.79
CA GLU A 52 15.89 5.62 -9.13
C GLU A 52 14.37 5.38 -9.08
N SER A 53 13.62 6.45 -8.80
CA SER A 53 12.18 6.38 -8.63
C SER A 53 11.43 6.03 -9.93
N ASN A 54 10.34 5.26 -9.74
CA ASN A 54 9.20 5.01 -10.64
C ASN A 54 9.28 3.72 -11.48
N PHE A 55 8.98 2.55 -10.90
CA PHE A 55 8.64 1.35 -11.69
C PHE A 55 7.30 0.68 -11.36
N PHE A 56 6.58 1.15 -10.34
CA PHE A 56 5.21 0.68 -10.04
C PHE A 56 4.28 1.86 -9.72
N ASP A 57 4.05 2.69 -10.74
CA ASP A 57 2.89 3.59 -10.83
C ASP A 57 1.91 3.02 -11.88
#